data_AF-A0A6N4R070-F1
#
_entry.id   AF-A0A6N4R070-F1
#
_cell.length_a   1.000
_cell.length_b   1.000
_cell.length_c   1.000
_cell.angle_alpha   90.00
_cell.angle_beta   90.00
_cell.angle_gamma   90.00
#
_symmetry.space_group_name_H-M   'P 1'
#
loop_
_entity.id
_entity.type
_entity.pdbx_description
1 polymer ?
#
loop_
_entity_poly.entity_id
_entity_poly.type
_entity_poly.pdbx_seq_one_letter_code
_entity_poly.pdbx_strand_id
1 'polypeptide(L)'
;MSRISKIVVSSGVLFLVFTISLPLAASTITLKNGKTLQGKIINQSRTEVQIEVNGKVQTIPKTEISEINLKDPKKEETKKVITKQETKIEEKPTPSTWKETKWTITARSALLPGWGQWKVGQKKWAAISFVLFAGAALYANHAREKAATEENTYKTNSIAITALAFSDPNLNPVTSDETVRTTALITRVLTTATATNPYFSNYDRATTQYNQAQWLLGAVYGLQLIHTFLFARDYEKMQAMLSDPNPEGWKFTASIVKSPINGLTEITPTAAYTVKF
;
A
#
# COMPACT_ATOMS: atom_id res chain seq x y z
N MET A 1 0.15 0.91 54.39
CA MET A 1 0.92 0.32 53.27
C MET A 1 0.28 0.74 51.94
N SER A 2 1.11 0.80 50.91
CA SER A 2 1.12 1.74 49.79
C SER A 2 -0.10 1.77 48.83
N ARG A 3 -0.41 2.98 48.35
CA ARG A 3 -1.28 3.29 47.20
C ARG A 3 -0.52 2.96 45.91
N ILE A 4 -1.18 2.33 44.92
CA ILE A 4 -0.70 2.34 43.53
C ILE A 4 -1.86 2.61 42.57
N SER A 5 -1.84 3.83 42.04
CA SER A 5 -2.57 4.33 40.88
C SER A 5 -2.28 3.51 39.63
N LYS A 6 -3.31 3.11 38.87
CA LYS A 6 -3.13 2.73 37.47
C LYS A 6 -3.50 3.91 36.58
N ILE A 7 -2.49 4.33 35.85
CA ILE A 7 -2.37 5.50 35.01
C ILE A 7 -3.18 5.29 33.74
N VAL A 8 -4.06 6.25 33.46
CA VAL A 8 -4.61 6.54 32.13
C VAL A 8 -3.43 7.00 31.26
N VAL A 9 -3.06 6.23 30.24
CA VAL A 9 -2.19 6.71 29.17
C VAL A 9 -2.99 6.73 27.87
N SER A 10 -3.52 7.93 27.62
CA SER A 10 -3.71 8.47 26.29
C SER A 10 -2.35 8.58 25.61
N SER A 11 -2.14 7.86 24.51
CA SER A 11 -1.26 8.35 23.43
C SER A 11 -1.49 7.51 22.17
N GLY A 12 -1.96 8.18 21.13
CA GLY A 12 -2.20 7.59 19.83
C GLY A 12 -0.91 7.13 19.18
N VAL A 13 -0.84 5.84 18.87
CA VAL A 13 0.00 5.32 17.79
C VAL A 13 -0.80 4.19 17.13
N LEU A 14 -1.51 4.54 16.06
CA LEU A 14 -2.26 3.60 15.24
C LEU A 14 -1.25 2.95 14.25
N PHE A 15 -0.50 1.95 14.72
CA PHE A 15 0.30 1.07 13.86
C PHE A 15 -0.65 0.10 13.15
N LEU A 16 -1.15 0.49 11.99
CA LEU A 16 -1.90 -0.40 11.10
C LEU A 16 -0.90 -1.22 10.27
N VAL A 17 -0.47 -2.35 10.81
CA VAL A 17 0.39 -3.31 10.11
C VAL A 17 -0.46 -4.11 9.12
N PHE A 18 -0.37 -3.77 7.83
CA PHE A 18 -0.86 -4.60 6.73
C PHE A 18 0.09 -5.78 6.54
N THR A 19 -0.31 -6.97 7.00
CA THR A 19 0.39 -8.22 6.69
C THR A 19 0.04 -8.67 5.27
N ILE A 20 0.82 -8.22 4.29
CA ILE A 20 0.81 -8.74 2.92
C ILE A 20 1.82 -9.90 2.86
N SER A 21 1.33 -11.15 2.82
CA SER A 21 2.15 -12.32 2.50
C SER A 21 2.44 -12.35 0.99
N LEU A 22 3.68 -12.06 0.61
CA LEU A 22 4.22 -12.32 -0.74
C LEU A 22 5.27 -13.44 -0.66
N PRO A 23 5.31 -14.40 -1.60
CA PRO A 23 6.31 -15.47 -1.62
C PRO A 23 7.70 -14.95 -2.04
N LEU A 24 8.71 -15.42 -1.30
CA LEU A 24 10.13 -15.00 -1.35
C LEU A 24 10.88 -15.51 -2.60
N ALA A 25 11.87 -14.72 -3.01
CA ALA A 25 12.67 -14.79 -4.25
C ALA A 25 13.63 -15.99 -4.39
N ALA A 26 14.05 -16.28 -5.63
CA ALA A 26 15.04 -17.29 -6.01
C ALA A 26 16.50 -16.77 -5.94
N SER A 27 17.46 -17.67 -5.67
CA SER A 27 18.90 -17.38 -5.50
C SER A 27 19.78 -18.18 -6.49
N THR A 28 20.85 -17.57 -7.00
CA THR A 28 21.79 -18.15 -7.99
C THR A 28 23.15 -18.47 -7.34
N ILE A 29 23.75 -19.63 -7.64
CA ILE A 29 25.07 -20.04 -7.12
C ILE A 29 26.06 -20.25 -8.28
N THR A 30 27.27 -19.73 -8.15
CA THR A 30 28.35 -19.84 -9.14
C THR A 30 29.48 -20.73 -8.63
N LEU A 31 29.85 -21.77 -9.39
CA LEU A 31 30.90 -22.74 -9.02
C LEU A 31 32.29 -22.32 -9.57
N LYS A 32 33.37 -22.81 -8.95
CA LYS A 32 34.78 -22.48 -9.27
C LYS A 32 35.23 -22.80 -10.71
N ASN A 33 34.46 -23.61 -11.43
CA ASN A 33 34.70 -23.94 -12.83
C ASN A 33 33.98 -23.00 -13.82
N GLY A 34 33.34 -21.93 -13.33
CA GLY A 34 32.66 -20.92 -14.15
C GLY A 34 31.22 -21.28 -14.55
N LYS A 35 30.67 -22.41 -14.10
CA LYS A 35 29.24 -22.76 -14.33
C LYS A 35 28.33 -22.17 -13.25
N THR A 36 27.18 -21.64 -13.66
CA THR A 36 26.17 -21.02 -12.80
C THR A 36 24.90 -21.87 -12.72
N LEU A 37 24.44 -22.21 -11.52
CA LEU A 37 23.21 -22.98 -11.30
C LEU A 37 22.20 -22.13 -10.51
N GLN A 38 20.97 -22.03 -11.03
CA GLN A 38 19.86 -21.31 -10.39
C GLN A 38 18.86 -22.32 -9.84
N GLY A 39 18.51 -22.23 -8.57
CA GLY A 39 17.61 -23.19 -7.93
C GLY A 39 17.23 -22.82 -6.50
N LYS A 40 16.17 -23.45 -6.00
CA LYS A 40 15.69 -23.25 -4.63
C LYS A 40 16.58 -24.07 -3.68
N ILE A 41 17.18 -23.40 -2.70
CA ILE A 41 17.99 -24.08 -1.67
C ILE A 41 17.02 -24.72 -0.67
N ILE A 42 17.03 -26.05 -0.59
CA ILE A 42 16.10 -26.79 0.27
C ILE A 42 16.74 -27.08 1.63
N ASN A 43 18.03 -27.41 1.68
CA ASN A 43 18.72 -27.74 2.93
C ASN A 43 20.22 -27.42 2.86
N GLN A 44 20.78 -26.99 3.99
CA GLN A 44 22.21 -26.69 4.15
C GLN A 44 22.75 -27.42 5.38
N SER A 45 23.79 -28.23 5.20
CA SER A 45 24.55 -28.82 6.30
C SER A 45 25.93 -28.14 6.44
N ARG A 46 26.71 -28.51 7.46
CA ARG A 46 28.05 -27.96 7.70
C ARG A 46 29.03 -28.29 6.55
N THR A 47 28.80 -29.34 5.78
CA THR A 47 29.70 -29.84 4.72
C THR A 47 29.12 -29.79 3.30
N GLU A 48 27.80 -29.73 3.14
CA GLU A 48 27.12 -29.89 1.84
C GLU A 48 25.91 -28.95 1.69
N VAL A 49 25.57 -28.61 0.44
CA VAL A 49 24.37 -27.82 0.08
C VAL A 49 23.54 -28.58 -0.95
N GLN A 50 22.24 -28.76 -0.67
CA GLN A 50 21.29 -29.39 -1.60
C GLN A 50 20.45 -28.32 -2.30
N ILE A 51 20.51 -28.32 -3.63
CA ILE A 51 19.72 -27.42 -4.47
C ILE A 51 18.77 -28.22 -5.36
N GLU A 52 17.55 -27.72 -5.50
CA GLU A 52 16.59 -28.22 -6.48
C GLU A 52 16.67 -27.36 -7.75
N VAL A 53 17.13 -27.99 -8.82
CA VAL A 53 17.22 -27.37 -10.15
C VAL A 53 16.31 -28.19 -11.07
N ASN A 54 15.26 -27.57 -11.59
CA ASN A 54 14.30 -28.19 -12.52
C ASN A 54 13.72 -29.54 -12.04
N GLY A 55 13.39 -29.65 -10.75
CA GLY A 55 12.70 -30.82 -10.16
C GLY A 55 13.57 -32.04 -9.85
N LYS A 56 14.91 -31.93 -9.89
CA LYS A 56 15.84 -32.95 -9.37
C LYS A 56 16.78 -32.35 -8.33
N VAL A 57 16.97 -33.07 -7.22
CA VAL A 57 17.82 -32.68 -6.10
C VAL A 57 19.27 -33.07 -6.42
N GLN A 58 20.17 -32.09 -6.44
CA GLN A 58 21.62 -32.32 -6.55
C GLN A 58 22.34 -31.84 -5.28
N THR A 59 23.21 -32.70 -4.76
CA THR A 59 24.02 -32.46 -3.55
C THR A 59 25.41 -32.03 -3.98
N ILE A 60 25.83 -30.82 -3.57
CA ILE A 60 27.14 -30.26 -3.92
C ILE A 60 27.98 -30.06 -2.64
N PRO A 61 29.23 -30.59 -2.60
CA PRO A 61 30.13 -30.40 -1.47
C PRO A 61 30.73 -28.99 -1.43
N LYS A 62 30.84 -28.41 -0.22
CA LYS A 62 31.26 -27.00 -0.03
C LYS A 62 32.72 -26.69 -0.42
N THR A 63 33.55 -27.69 -0.63
CA THR A 63 34.95 -27.54 -1.05
C THR A 63 35.08 -26.97 -2.47
N GLU A 64 34.08 -27.21 -3.32
CA GLU A 64 34.04 -26.75 -4.72
C GLU A 64 33.35 -25.39 -4.91
N ILE A 65 32.83 -24.80 -3.83
CA ILE A 65 32.10 -23.53 -3.85
C ILE A 65 33.09 -22.39 -3.55
N SER A 66 33.18 -21.39 -4.44
CA SER A 66 34.06 -20.22 -4.22
C SER A 66 33.34 -19.09 -3.50
N GLU A 67 32.08 -18.84 -3.85
CA GLU A 67 31.32 -17.69 -3.37
C GLU A 67 29.82 -17.92 -3.59
N ILE A 68 28.98 -17.56 -2.62
CA ILE A 68 27.52 -17.59 -2.74
C ILE A 68 27.07 -16.13 -2.88
N ASN A 69 26.86 -15.68 -4.12
CA ASN A 69 26.47 -14.30 -4.40
C ASN A 69 24.94 -14.15 -4.43
N LEU A 70 24.40 -13.44 -3.44
CA LEU A 70 22.98 -13.03 -3.38
C LEU A 70 22.73 -11.72 -4.18
N LYS A 71 23.40 -11.53 -5.32
CA LYS A 71 23.08 -10.50 -6.35
C LYS A 71 24.08 -10.52 -7.51
N ASP A 72 23.58 -10.16 -8.69
CA ASP A 72 24.27 -10.20 -9.98
C ASP A 72 25.62 -9.45 -10.01
N PRO A 73 26.69 -10.00 -10.60
CA PRO A 73 27.92 -9.26 -10.86
C PRO A 73 27.83 -8.53 -12.21
N LYS A 74 27.75 -7.19 -12.17
CA LYS A 74 28.00 -6.35 -13.34
C LYS A 74 29.51 -6.12 -13.49
N LYS A 75 30.02 -6.63 -14.61
CA LYS A 75 31.33 -6.46 -15.23
C LYS A 75 31.82 -4.99 -15.25
N GLU A 76 33.09 -4.75 -14.92
CA GLU A 76 34.06 -3.99 -15.76
C GLU A 76 35.43 -3.77 -15.08
N GLU A 77 36.48 -4.00 -15.86
CA GLU A 77 37.89 -3.89 -15.51
C GLU A 77 38.48 -2.51 -15.90
N THR A 78 39.42 -2.01 -15.08
CA THR A 78 40.63 -1.22 -15.42
C THR A 78 40.54 0.12 -16.19
N LYS A 79 41.05 1.20 -15.56
CA LYS A 79 42.25 1.98 -16.00
C LYS A 79 42.65 3.09 -15.01
N LYS A 80 43.97 3.20 -14.80
CA LYS A 80 44.72 4.19 -13.99
C LYS A 80 44.62 5.61 -14.56
N VAL A 81 44.48 6.67 -13.74
CA VAL A 81 45.12 8.01 -13.91
C VAL A 81 45.14 8.81 -12.57
N ILE A 82 46.34 8.97 -12.01
CA ILE A 82 47.00 10.19 -11.44
C ILE A 82 46.16 11.27 -10.70
N THR A 83 46.40 11.35 -9.38
CA THR A 83 46.80 12.51 -8.52
C THR A 83 46.16 13.91 -8.63
N LYS A 84 45.77 14.40 -7.43
CA LYS A 84 45.56 15.79 -6.93
C LYS A 84 44.23 16.49 -7.26
N GLN A 85 43.38 16.65 -6.23
CA GLN A 85 42.81 17.95 -5.86
C GLN A 85 42.15 17.92 -4.46
N GLU A 86 42.72 18.68 -3.54
CA GLU A 86 42.01 19.23 -2.38
C GLU A 86 41.05 20.32 -2.86
N THR A 87 39.78 20.24 -2.47
CA THR A 87 39.10 21.26 -1.64
C THR A 87 37.70 20.72 -1.36
N LYS A 88 37.54 20.17 -0.16
CA LYS A 88 36.29 19.66 0.39
C LYS A 88 35.36 20.85 0.67
N ILE A 89 34.50 21.19 -0.29
CA ILE A 89 33.24 21.85 0.04
C ILE A 89 32.39 20.79 0.71
N GLU A 90 31.98 21.07 1.94
CA GLU A 90 31.16 20.22 2.77
C GLU A 90 29.76 20.08 2.15
N GLU A 91 29.65 19.13 1.22
CA GLU A 91 28.38 18.66 0.69
C GLU A 91 27.69 17.91 1.83
N LYS A 92 26.63 18.52 2.39
CA LYS A 92 25.68 17.80 3.24
C LYS A 92 25.34 16.48 2.54
N PRO A 93 25.39 15.33 3.22
CA PRO A 93 25.08 14.06 2.59
C PRO A 93 23.65 14.15 2.08
N THR A 94 23.52 14.29 0.76
CA THR A 94 22.25 14.09 0.08
C THR A 94 21.84 12.66 0.41
N PRO A 95 20.70 12.46 1.11
CA PRO A 95 20.25 11.11 1.41
C PRO A 95 20.07 10.42 0.06
N SER A 96 20.75 9.28 -0.09
CA SER A 96 20.80 8.48 -1.32
C SER A 96 19.50 8.61 -2.10
N THR A 97 19.57 9.36 -3.20
CA THR A 97 18.49 9.53 -4.15
C THR A 97 18.31 8.17 -4.81
N TRP A 98 17.52 7.31 -4.16
CA TRP A 98 16.77 6.27 -4.85
C TRP A 98 16.22 6.97 -6.09
N LYS A 99 16.63 6.53 -7.29
CA LYS A 99 16.04 7.03 -8.53
C LYS A 99 14.54 6.83 -8.36
N GLU A 100 13.83 7.92 -8.11
CA GLU A 100 12.39 7.93 -7.84
C GLU A 100 11.72 7.42 -9.12
N THR A 101 11.50 6.11 -9.15
CA THR A 101 10.89 5.40 -10.27
C THR A 101 9.38 5.47 -10.04
N LYS A 102 8.58 5.45 -11.11
CA LYS A 102 7.11 5.48 -11.05
C LYS A 102 6.53 4.47 -10.07
N TRP A 103 7.17 3.31 -9.97
CA TRP A 103 6.82 2.24 -9.06
C TRP A 103 7.07 2.61 -7.60
N THR A 104 8.17 3.31 -7.29
CA THR A 104 8.46 3.74 -5.92
C THR A 104 7.48 4.82 -5.44
N ILE A 105 7.10 5.76 -6.32
CA ILE A 105 6.11 6.80 -6.02
C ILE A 105 4.72 6.17 -5.82
N THR A 106 4.34 5.26 -6.70
CA THR A 106 3.06 4.56 -6.61
C THR A 106 3.01 3.63 -5.40
N ALA A 107 4.07 2.86 -5.13
CA ALA A 107 4.15 1.94 -3.99
C ALA A 107 4.09 2.67 -2.65
N ARG A 108 4.77 3.83 -2.51
CA ARG A 108 4.63 4.67 -1.31
C ARG A 108 3.20 5.15 -1.12
N SER A 109 2.52 5.53 -2.20
CA SER A 109 1.12 5.99 -2.15
C SER A 109 0.11 4.84 -1.97
N ALA A 110 0.50 3.60 -2.30
CA ALA A 110 -0.24 2.39 -1.98
C ALA A 110 -0.15 2.06 -0.50
N LEU A 111 1.03 2.23 0.10
CA LEU A 111 1.16 2.03 1.54
C LEU A 111 0.41 3.10 2.32
N LEU A 112 0.60 4.36 1.94
CA LEU A 112 -0.08 5.48 2.57
C LEU A 112 -0.56 6.49 1.51
N PRO A 113 -1.88 6.65 1.39
CA PRO A 113 -2.54 7.69 0.63
C PRO A 113 -1.82 9.04 0.55
N GLY A 114 -1.29 9.38 -0.63
CA GLY A 114 -0.58 10.64 -0.89
C GLY A 114 0.92 10.68 -0.56
N TRP A 115 1.50 9.64 0.05
CA TRP A 115 2.90 9.68 0.50
C TRP A 115 3.92 9.82 -0.64
N GLY A 116 3.74 9.11 -1.75
CA GLY A 116 4.64 9.22 -2.90
C GLY A 116 4.60 10.62 -3.52
N GLN A 117 3.41 11.18 -3.70
CA GLN A 117 3.22 12.54 -4.22
C GLN A 117 3.88 13.59 -3.31
N TRP A 118 3.83 13.39 -1.99
CA TRP A 118 4.47 14.28 -1.02
C TRP A 118 6.00 14.33 -1.19
N LYS A 119 6.63 13.17 -1.40
CA LYS A 119 8.10 13.07 -1.57
C LYS A 119 8.59 13.72 -2.86
N VAL A 120 7.74 13.77 -3.88
CA VAL A 120 8.01 14.37 -5.19
C VAL A 120 7.65 15.88 -5.22
N GLY A 121 7.23 16.45 -4.09
CA GLY A 121 6.94 17.89 -3.96
C GLY A 121 5.51 18.30 -4.26
N GLN A 122 4.63 17.38 -4.68
CA GLN A 122 3.21 17.63 -4.93
C GLN A 122 2.37 17.63 -3.63
N LYS A 123 2.70 18.52 -2.71
CA LYS A 123 2.10 18.56 -1.36
C LYS A 123 0.58 18.79 -1.37
N LYS A 124 0.06 19.59 -2.32
CA LYS A 124 -1.37 19.89 -2.42
C LYS A 124 -2.19 18.63 -2.72
N TRP A 125 -1.81 17.90 -3.76
CA TRP A 125 -2.48 16.65 -4.16
C TRP A 125 -2.29 15.53 -3.14
N ALA A 126 -1.10 15.46 -2.53
CA ALA A 126 -0.83 14.53 -1.45
C ALA A 126 -1.76 14.77 -0.24
N ALA A 127 -1.93 16.03 0.17
CA ALA A 127 -2.81 16.41 1.26
C ALA A 127 -4.29 16.09 0.94
N ILE A 128 -4.76 16.43 -0.27
CA ILE A 128 -6.14 16.11 -0.70
C ILE A 128 -6.38 14.60 -0.67
N SER A 129 -5.46 13.82 -1.23
CA SER A 129 -5.53 12.35 -1.25
C SER A 129 -5.62 11.78 0.16
N PHE A 130 -4.75 12.24 1.05
CA PHE A 130 -4.72 11.81 2.44
C PHE A 130 -6.01 12.16 3.19
N VAL A 131 -6.48 13.41 3.07
CA VAL A 131 -7.71 13.88 3.74
C VAL A 131 -8.94 13.12 3.23
N LEU A 132 -9.06 12.92 1.92
CA LEU A 132 -10.18 12.16 1.34
C LEU A 132 -10.18 10.71 1.82
N PHE A 133 -9.03 10.05 1.80
CA PHE A 133 -8.92 8.68 2.27
C PHE A 133 -9.19 8.57 3.78
N ALA A 134 -8.59 9.44 4.59
CA ALA A 134 -8.80 9.44 6.03
C ALA A 134 -10.27 9.71 6.39
N GLY A 135 -10.92 10.66 5.71
CA GLY A 135 -12.34 10.94 5.88
C GLY A 135 -13.21 9.74 5.52
N ALA A 136 -12.95 9.09 4.38
CA ALA A 136 -13.67 7.88 3.98
C ALA A 136 -13.45 6.72 4.94
N ALA A 137 -12.22 6.55 5.47
CA ALA A 137 -11.89 5.50 6.43
C ALA A 137 -12.59 5.71 7.78
N LEU A 138 -12.60 6.95 8.29
CA LEU A 138 -13.34 7.31 9.50
C LEU A 138 -14.85 7.09 9.33
N TYR A 139 -15.41 7.50 8.19
CA TYR A 139 -16.81 7.27 7.87
C TYR A 139 -17.14 5.76 7.80
N ALA A 140 -16.29 4.95 7.15
CA ALA A 140 -16.46 3.51 7.09
C ALA A 140 -16.38 2.85 8.47
N ASN A 141 -15.48 3.32 9.35
CA ASN A 141 -15.39 2.81 10.72
C ASN A 141 -16.64 3.17 11.55
N HIS A 142 -17.13 4.41 11.44
CA HIS A 142 -18.38 4.81 12.08
C HIS A 142 -19.59 3.98 11.58
N ALA A 143 -19.68 3.75 10.27
CA ALA A 143 -20.72 2.91 9.69
C ALA A 143 -20.62 1.45 10.16
N ARG A 144 -19.39 0.94 10.34
CA ARG A 144 -19.13 -0.40 10.89
C ARG A 144 -19.65 -0.55 12.32
N GLU A 145 -19.34 0.42 13.18
CA GLU A 145 -19.76 0.41 14.59
C GLU A 145 -21.30 0.46 14.69
N LYS A 146 -21.93 1.29 13.87
CA LYS A 146 -23.39 1.35 13.77
C LYS A 146 -23.98 0.02 13.30
N ALA A 147 -23.44 -0.60 12.26
CA ALA A 147 -23.90 -1.89 11.76
C ALA A 147 -23.77 -3.00 12.84
N ALA A 148 -22.65 -3.05 13.56
CA ALA A 148 -22.46 -4.01 14.64
C ALA A 148 -23.43 -3.81 15.81
N THR A 149 -23.74 -2.56 16.15
CA THR A 149 -24.70 -2.22 17.22
C THR A 149 -26.12 -2.63 16.85
N GLU A 150 -26.55 -2.33 15.62
CA GLU A 150 -27.88 -2.71 15.12
C GLU A 150 -27.99 -4.22 14.93
N GLU A 151 -26.91 -4.91 14.54
CA GLU A 151 -26.86 -6.37 14.48
C GLU A 151 -27.12 -7.00 15.84
N ASN A 152 -26.44 -6.50 16.88
CA ASN A 152 -26.65 -6.98 18.24
C ASN A 152 -28.08 -6.69 18.71
N THR A 153 -28.59 -5.49 18.43
CA THR A 153 -29.97 -5.10 18.77
C THR A 153 -30.99 -6.02 18.09
N TYR A 154 -30.81 -6.31 16.81
CA TYR A 154 -31.66 -7.26 16.09
C TYR A 154 -31.57 -8.66 16.67
N LYS A 155 -30.37 -9.18 16.95
CA LYS A 155 -30.18 -10.51 17.55
C LYS A 155 -30.85 -10.62 18.92
N THR A 156 -30.60 -9.68 19.82
CA THR A 156 -31.19 -9.69 21.16
C THR A 156 -32.71 -9.58 21.11
N ASN A 157 -33.25 -8.64 20.34
CA ASN A 157 -34.71 -8.43 20.27
C ASN A 157 -35.41 -9.57 19.52
N SER A 158 -34.83 -10.11 18.44
CA SER A 158 -35.42 -11.26 17.73
C SER A 158 -35.49 -12.50 18.61
N ILE A 159 -34.45 -12.78 19.40
CA ILE A 159 -34.46 -13.86 20.38
C ILE A 159 -35.53 -13.61 21.44
N ALA A 160 -35.58 -12.40 22.02
CA ALA A 160 -36.53 -12.06 23.06
C ALA A 160 -37.99 -12.15 22.56
N ILE A 161 -38.30 -11.56 21.41
CA ILE A 161 -39.63 -11.59 20.80
C ILE A 161 -40.04 -13.03 20.47
N THR A 162 -39.13 -13.81 19.90
CA THR A 162 -39.39 -15.22 19.60
C THR A 162 -39.69 -15.99 20.88
N ALA A 163 -38.86 -15.85 21.91
CA ALA A 163 -39.08 -16.50 23.20
C ALA A 163 -40.43 -16.11 23.83
N LEU A 164 -40.77 -14.82 23.81
CA LEU A 164 -42.06 -14.33 24.29
C LEU A 164 -43.23 -14.96 23.52
N ALA A 165 -43.13 -15.04 22.19
CA ALA A 165 -44.16 -15.64 21.35
C ALA A 165 -44.33 -17.16 21.56
N PHE A 166 -43.27 -17.87 21.97
CA PHE A 166 -43.36 -19.28 22.38
C PHE A 166 -43.92 -19.46 23.81
N SER A 167 -43.72 -18.47 24.68
CA SER A 167 -44.24 -18.49 26.05
C SER A 167 -45.70 -18.03 26.17
N ASP A 168 -46.23 -17.31 25.16
CA ASP A 168 -47.60 -16.82 25.14
C ASP A 168 -48.59 -17.99 24.91
N PRO A 169 -49.51 -18.27 25.86
CA PRO A 169 -50.49 -19.34 25.74
C PRO A 169 -51.44 -19.19 24.54
N ASN A 170 -51.67 -17.97 24.03
CA ASN A 170 -52.52 -17.73 22.87
C ASN A 170 -51.80 -18.07 21.55
N LEU A 171 -50.48 -17.87 21.52
CA LEU A 171 -49.63 -18.15 20.35
C LEU A 171 -49.02 -19.56 20.40
N ASN A 172 -49.06 -20.22 21.55
CA ASN A 172 -48.58 -21.59 21.76
C ASN A 172 -49.53 -22.41 22.67
N PRO A 173 -50.78 -22.64 22.26
CA PRO A 173 -51.78 -23.33 23.09
C PRO A 173 -51.46 -24.82 23.25
N VAL A 174 -51.65 -25.34 24.47
CA VAL A 174 -51.62 -26.77 24.76
C VAL A 174 -53.04 -27.32 24.58
N THR A 175 -53.35 -27.79 23.36
CA THR A 175 -54.66 -28.36 23.00
C THR A 175 -54.49 -29.57 22.08
N SER A 176 -55.44 -30.50 22.12
CA SER A 176 -55.52 -31.62 21.18
C SER A 176 -56.11 -31.25 19.82
N ASP A 177 -56.71 -30.06 19.69
CA ASP A 177 -57.31 -29.57 18.44
C ASP A 177 -56.23 -29.13 17.44
N GLU A 178 -56.15 -29.83 16.31
CA GLU A 178 -55.20 -29.55 15.23
C GLU A 178 -55.44 -28.20 14.54
N THR A 179 -56.70 -27.79 14.38
CA THR A 179 -57.06 -26.52 13.72
C THR A 179 -56.58 -25.34 14.54
N VAL A 180 -56.77 -25.41 15.87
CA VAL A 180 -56.31 -24.38 16.81
C VAL A 180 -54.78 -24.32 16.84
N ARG A 181 -54.10 -25.47 16.88
CA ARG A 181 -52.62 -25.51 16.85
C ARG A 181 -52.04 -24.92 15.56
N THR A 182 -52.63 -25.25 14.41
CA THR A 182 -52.18 -24.75 13.11
C THR A 182 -52.39 -23.24 12.99
N THR A 183 -53.56 -22.75 13.43
CA THR A 183 -53.88 -21.31 13.43
C THR A 183 -52.94 -20.54 14.36
N ALA A 184 -52.68 -21.06 15.56
CA ALA A 184 -51.76 -20.46 16.52
C ALA A 184 -50.32 -20.42 15.98
N LEU A 185 -49.86 -21.48 15.30
CA LEU A 185 -48.53 -21.50 14.67
C LEU A 185 -48.39 -20.42 13.59
N ILE A 186 -49.38 -20.28 12.70
CA ILE A 186 -49.39 -19.23 11.66
C ILE A 186 -49.38 -17.84 12.33
N THR A 187 -50.22 -17.66 13.34
CA THR A 187 -50.32 -16.40 14.08
C THR A 187 -49.01 -16.07 14.79
N ARG A 188 -48.36 -17.04 15.42
CA ARG A 188 -47.06 -16.89 16.08
C ARG A 188 -45.97 -16.48 15.09
N VAL A 189 -45.89 -17.14 13.94
CA VAL A 189 -44.89 -16.79 12.91
C VAL A 189 -45.12 -15.37 12.40
N LEU A 190 -46.37 -15.00 12.10
CA LEU A 190 -46.69 -13.67 11.58
C LEU A 190 -46.46 -12.57 12.63
N THR A 191 -46.89 -12.77 13.86
CA THR A 191 -46.68 -11.81 14.97
C THR A 191 -45.19 -11.64 15.28
N THR A 192 -44.42 -12.74 15.31
CA THR A 192 -42.96 -12.68 15.51
C THR A 192 -42.28 -11.96 14.36
N ALA A 193 -42.64 -12.26 13.11
CA ALA A 193 -42.06 -11.60 11.93
C ALA A 193 -42.38 -10.09 11.90
N THR A 194 -43.62 -9.70 12.17
CA THR A 194 -44.03 -8.29 12.19
C THR A 194 -43.39 -7.51 13.33
N ALA A 195 -43.28 -8.11 14.52
CA ALA A 195 -42.62 -7.49 15.67
C ALA A 195 -41.10 -7.37 15.51
N THR A 196 -40.45 -8.30 14.78
CA THR A 196 -39.00 -8.26 14.52
C THR A 196 -38.61 -7.39 13.33
N ASN A 197 -39.55 -7.11 12.41
CA ASN A 197 -39.33 -6.32 11.21
C ASN A 197 -38.65 -4.95 11.41
N PRO A 198 -39.03 -4.08 12.38
CA PRO A 198 -38.35 -2.79 12.55
C PRO A 198 -36.87 -2.95 12.92
N TYR A 199 -36.53 -3.95 13.75
CA TYR A 199 -35.15 -4.22 14.12
C TYR A 199 -34.34 -4.76 12.93
N PHE A 200 -34.93 -5.65 12.14
CA PHE A 200 -34.32 -6.13 10.91
C PHE A 200 -34.09 -4.99 9.91
N SER A 201 -35.06 -4.11 9.71
CA SER A 201 -34.96 -2.96 8.80
C SER A 201 -33.84 -1.98 9.21
N ASN A 202 -33.68 -1.74 10.52
CA ASN A 202 -32.58 -0.90 11.01
C ASN A 202 -31.21 -1.55 10.78
N TYR A 203 -31.10 -2.85 11.07
CA TYR A 203 -29.90 -3.64 10.79
C TYR A 203 -29.54 -3.67 9.30
N ASP A 204 -30.52 -3.92 8.42
CA ASP A 204 -30.34 -3.97 6.97
C ASP A 204 -29.88 -2.62 6.42
N ARG A 205 -30.51 -1.52 6.87
CA ARG A 205 -30.11 -0.16 6.50
C ARG A 205 -28.68 0.17 6.97
N ALA A 206 -28.33 -0.18 8.21
CA ALA A 206 -26.99 0.06 8.74
C ALA A 206 -25.91 -0.76 8.01
N THR A 207 -26.20 -2.02 7.69
CA THR A 207 -25.33 -2.90 6.92
C THR A 207 -25.14 -2.39 5.49
N THR A 208 -26.23 -1.94 4.86
CA THR A 208 -26.18 -1.31 3.52
C THR A 208 -25.32 -0.04 3.53
N GLN A 209 -25.47 0.81 4.55
CA GLN A 209 -24.63 2.01 4.73
C GLN A 209 -23.15 1.65 4.90
N TYR A 210 -22.84 0.61 5.68
CA TYR A 210 -21.48 0.11 5.84
C TYR A 210 -20.90 -0.41 4.52
N ASN A 211 -21.65 -1.21 3.76
CA ASN A 211 -21.22 -1.71 2.45
C ASN A 211 -20.94 -0.55 1.47
N GLN A 212 -21.82 0.45 1.43
CA GLN A 212 -21.61 1.66 0.63
C GLN A 212 -20.35 2.42 1.08
N ALA A 213 -20.08 2.51 2.38
CA ALA A 213 -18.88 3.14 2.91
C ALA A 213 -17.60 2.36 2.53
N GLN A 214 -17.65 1.03 2.49
CA GLN A 214 -16.54 0.20 2.00
C GLN A 214 -16.28 0.42 0.51
N TRP A 215 -17.34 0.49 -0.31
CA TRP A 215 -17.23 0.85 -1.73
C TRP A 215 -16.63 2.24 -1.92
N LEU A 216 -17.08 3.22 -1.14
CA LEU A 216 -16.52 4.58 -1.17
C LEU A 216 -15.04 4.57 -0.81
N LEU A 217 -14.65 3.91 0.27
CA LEU A 217 -13.25 3.81 0.70
C LEU A 217 -12.38 3.14 -0.38
N GLY A 218 -12.86 2.03 -0.95
CA GLY A 218 -12.20 1.33 -2.06
C GLY A 218 -12.08 2.20 -3.32
N ALA A 219 -13.13 2.95 -3.68
CA ALA A 219 -13.15 3.85 -4.82
C ALA A 219 -12.17 5.02 -4.62
N VAL A 220 -12.18 5.66 -3.44
CA VAL A 220 -11.24 6.74 -3.09
C VAL A 220 -9.79 6.25 -3.18
N TYR A 221 -9.50 5.09 -2.59
CA TYR A 221 -8.17 4.49 -2.64
C TYR A 221 -7.75 4.12 -4.08
N GLY A 222 -8.64 3.49 -4.84
CA GLY A 222 -8.38 3.08 -6.22
C GLY A 222 -8.13 4.27 -7.16
N LEU A 223 -9.00 5.29 -7.11
CA LEU A 223 -8.85 6.52 -7.89
C LEU A 223 -7.54 7.24 -7.56
N GLN A 224 -7.17 7.27 -6.29
CA GLN A 224 -5.92 7.88 -5.87
C GLN A 224 -4.69 7.12 -6.38
N LEU A 225 -4.72 5.79 -6.40
CA LEU A 225 -3.65 4.99 -6.97
C LEU A 225 -3.50 5.23 -8.48
N ILE A 226 -4.62 5.25 -9.20
CA ILE A 226 -4.63 5.55 -10.64
C ILE A 226 -4.05 6.94 -10.89
N HIS A 227 -4.52 7.94 -10.15
CA HIS A 227 -4.00 9.31 -10.25
C HIS A 227 -2.49 9.37 -9.98
N THR A 228 -2.03 8.68 -8.93
CA THR A 228 -0.60 8.63 -8.59
C THR A 228 0.22 7.95 -9.66
N PHE A 229 -0.27 6.85 -10.23
CA PHE A 229 0.43 6.12 -11.29
C PHE A 229 0.57 6.95 -12.57
N LEU A 230 -0.50 7.63 -12.98
CA LEU A 230 -0.48 8.54 -14.14
C LEU A 230 0.46 9.73 -13.88
N PHE A 231 0.36 10.34 -12.71
CA PHE A 231 1.25 11.43 -12.30
C PHE A 231 2.72 10.97 -12.31
N ALA A 232 3.02 9.80 -11.75
CA ALA A 232 4.38 9.30 -11.67
C ALA A 232 4.97 8.97 -13.05
N ARG A 233 4.13 8.50 -13.98
CA ARG A 233 4.51 8.30 -15.39
C ARG A 233 4.90 9.62 -16.06
N ASP A 234 4.10 10.65 -15.86
CA ASP A 234 4.33 11.96 -16.49
C ASP A 234 5.54 12.66 -15.84
N TYR A 235 5.74 12.47 -14.54
CA TYR A 235 6.93 12.92 -13.80
C TYR A 235 8.22 12.26 -14.29
N GLU A 236 8.24 10.94 -14.53
CA GLU A 236 9.41 10.25 -15.12
C GLU A 236 9.77 10.83 -16.49
N LYS A 237 8.78 11.10 -17.34
CA LYS A 237 9.00 11.70 -18.67
C LYS A 237 9.62 13.10 -18.56
N MET A 238 9.08 13.95 -17.69
CA MET A 238 9.63 15.29 -17.45
C MET A 238 11.06 15.21 -16.92
N GLN A 239 11.34 14.31 -15.99
CA GLN A 239 12.67 14.15 -15.42
C GLN A 239 13.68 13.60 -16.45
N ALA A 240 13.25 12.72 -17.36
CA ALA A 240 14.06 12.26 -18.47
C ALA A 240 14.41 13.40 -19.45
N MET A 241 13.45 14.27 -19.80
CA MET A 241 13.70 15.43 -20.65
C MET A 241 14.66 16.44 -20.00
N LEU A 242 14.50 16.70 -18.70
CA LEU A 242 15.36 17.62 -17.94
C LEU A 242 16.78 17.07 -17.73
N SER A 243 16.95 15.75 -17.74
CA SER A 243 18.25 15.10 -17.55
C SER A 243 18.99 14.82 -18.86
N ASP A 244 18.34 14.99 -20.02
CA ASP A 244 19.02 14.87 -21.33
C ASP A 244 19.99 16.05 -21.51
N PRO A 245 21.30 15.82 -21.68
CA PRO A 245 22.27 16.89 -21.95
C PRO A 245 22.00 17.62 -23.28
N ASN A 246 21.33 16.95 -24.22
CA ASN A 246 21.01 17.51 -25.53
C ASN A 246 19.55 17.21 -25.91
N PRO A 247 18.59 17.87 -25.23
CA PRO A 247 17.18 17.67 -25.52
C PRO A 247 16.87 18.20 -26.93
N GLU A 248 16.07 17.45 -27.67
CA GLU A 248 15.51 17.93 -28.93
C GLU A 248 14.55 19.09 -28.66
N GLY A 249 14.61 20.14 -29.49
CA GLY A 249 13.77 21.33 -29.36
C GLY A 249 14.54 22.63 -29.14
N TRP A 250 13.81 23.66 -28.69
CA TRP A 250 14.34 25.01 -28.47
C TRP A 250 15.16 25.08 -27.18
N LYS A 251 16.45 25.39 -27.31
CA LYS A 251 17.34 25.73 -26.20
C LYS A 251 17.47 27.24 -26.13
N PHE A 252 17.07 27.82 -25.00
CA PHE A 252 17.28 29.24 -24.70
C PHE A 252 18.44 29.34 -23.73
N THR A 253 19.53 29.97 -24.15
CA THR A 253 20.70 30.26 -23.32
C THR A 253 20.93 31.76 -23.30
N ALA A 254 21.28 32.30 -22.14
CA ALA A 254 21.68 33.70 -22.01
C ALA A 254 23.16 33.73 -21.61
N SER A 255 24.02 34.17 -22.51
CA SER A 255 25.42 34.42 -22.18
C SER A 255 25.57 35.86 -21.70
N ILE A 256 26.21 36.03 -20.55
CA ILE A 256 26.61 37.34 -20.04
C ILE A 256 27.96 37.65 -20.67
N VAL A 257 28.00 38.61 -21.60
CA VAL A 257 29.24 39.04 -22.24
C VAL A 257 29.56 40.43 -21.73
N LYS A 258 30.77 40.61 -21.20
CA LYS A 258 31.25 41.91 -20.74
C LYS A 258 31.82 42.67 -21.94
N SER A 259 31.23 43.82 -22.27
CA SER A 259 31.67 44.62 -23.41
C SER A 259 33.11 45.11 -23.18
N PRO A 260 34.07 44.82 -24.07
CA PRO A 260 35.45 45.26 -23.92
C PRO A 260 35.63 46.77 -24.11
N ILE A 261 34.63 47.46 -24.66
CA ILE A 261 34.68 48.89 -24.96
C ILE A 261 34.13 49.72 -23.79
N ASN A 262 33.08 49.23 -23.12
CA ASN A 262 32.32 50.02 -22.15
C ASN A 262 32.36 49.44 -20.72
N GLY A 263 32.88 48.21 -20.55
CA GLY A 263 32.91 47.49 -19.28
C GLY A 263 31.54 47.01 -18.76
N LEU A 264 30.45 47.35 -19.45
CA LEU A 264 29.07 46.98 -19.10
C LEU A 264 28.82 45.50 -19.43
N THR A 265 28.04 44.83 -18.55
CA THR A 265 27.56 43.47 -18.76
C THR A 265 26.31 43.48 -19.62
N GLU A 266 26.39 42.87 -20.80
CA GLU A 266 25.25 42.71 -21.70
C GLU A 266 24.75 41.26 -21.67
N ILE A 267 23.43 41.09 -21.60
CA ILE A 267 22.80 39.78 -21.64
C ILE A 267 22.37 39.54 -23.08
N THR A 268 23.05 38.62 -23.77
CA THR A 268 22.68 38.25 -25.14
C THR A 268 21.85 36.96 -25.10
N PRO A 269 20.52 37.01 -25.30
CA PRO A 269 19.71 35.80 -25.40
C PRO A 269 20.01 35.10 -26.73
N THR A 270 20.36 33.82 -26.67
CA THR A 270 20.57 32.95 -27.84
C THR A 270 19.51 31.85 -27.80
N ALA A 271 18.83 31.63 -28.93
CA ALA A 271 17.89 30.54 -29.12
C ALA A 271 18.44 29.61 -30.22
N ALA A 272 18.60 28.33 -29.91
CA ALA A 272 19.07 27.32 -30.86
C ALA A 272 18.08 26.15 -30.88
N TYR A 273 17.72 25.69 -32.08
CA TYR A 273 16.87 24.51 -32.25
C TYR A 273 17.76 23.29 -32.52
N THR A 274 17.69 22.27 -31.66
CA THR A 274 18.48 21.04 -31.79
C THR A 274 17.60 19.89 -32.28
N VAL A 275 18.03 19.20 -33.34
CA VAL A 275 17.39 17.99 -33.88
C VAL A 275 18.39 16.85 -33.77
N LYS A 276 18.00 15.71 -33.18
CA LYS A 276 18.79 14.48 -33.28
C LYS A 276 18.41 13.78 -34.59
N PHE A 277 19.43 13.40 -35.36
CA PHE A 277 19.32 12.53 -36.53
C PHE A 277 19.72 11.11 -36.15
#